data_AF-A0A662P3D3-F1
#
_entry.id   AF-A0A662P3D3-F1
#
_cell.length_a   1.000
_cell.length_b   1.000
_cell.length_c   1.000
_cell.angle_alpha   90.00
_cell.angle_beta   90.00
_cell.angle_gamma   90.00
#
_symmetry.space_group_name_H-M   'P 1'
#
loop_
_entity.id
_entity.type
_entity.pdbx_description
1 polymer ?
#
loop_
_entity_poly.entity_id
_entity_poly.type
_entity_poly.pdbx_seq_one_letter_code
_entity_poly.pdbx_strand_id
1 'polypeptide(L)'
;MEGIRSRYEIQKRTYGREPHRVSVTLRDLYQLIREIWSMNKEKRLLIATDPRGEPIQKVKNEILREIKGKKSLFILIGSREGIPPGIFRFCDFTIDLCPGITFATEHGIPSSLIALTTLLEEC
;
A
#
# COMPACT_ATOMS: atom_id res chain seq x y z
N MET A 1 -13.07 -13.87 7.06
CA MET A 1 -12.68 -14.76 5.94
C MET A 1 -13.75 -14.86 4.84
N GLU A 2 -15.04 -14.70 5.17
CA GLU A 2 -16.14 -14.77 4.19
C GLU A 2 -15.99 -13.83 2.99
N GLY A 3 -15.61 -12.57 3.21
CA GLY A 3 -15.39 -11.60 2.13
C GLY A 3 -14.34 -12.04 1.10
N ILE A 4 -13.24 -12.67 1.54
CA ILE A 4 -12.18 -13.16 0.65
C ILE A 4 -12.72 -14.27 -0.25
N ARG A 5 -13.44 -15.23 0.33
CA ARG A 5 -14.06 -16.34 -0.42
C ARG A 5 -15.10 -15.81 -1.40
N SER A 6 -15.96 -14.90 -0.96
CA SER A 6 -16.99 -14.27 -1.80
C SER A 6 -16.37 -13.56 -3.01
N ARG A 7 -15.33 -12.74 -2.80
CA ARG A 7 -14.60 -12.07 -3.88
C ARG A 7 -13.98 -13.05 -4.86
N TYR A 8 -13.34 -14.11 -4.37
CA TYR A 8 -12.73 -15.14 -5.23
C TYR A 8 -13.76 -15.84 -6.11
N GLU A 9 -14.93 -16.20 -5.56
CA GLU A 9 -16.00 -16.84 -6.33
C GLU A 9 -16.63 -15.91 -7.37
N ILE A 10 -16.73 -14.61 -7.08
CA ILE A 10 -17.12 -13.61 -8.08
C ILE A 10 -16.08 -13.54 -9.20
N GLN A 11 -14.79 -13.45 -8.86
CA GLN A 11 -13.71 -13.36 -9.84
C GLN A 11 -13.68 -14.57 -10.78
N LYS A 12 -13.91 -15.79 -10.28
CA LYS A 12 -14.00 -17.00 -11.12
C LYS A 12 -15.09 -16.93 -12.18
N ARG A 13 -16.20 -16.26 -11.89
CA ARG A 13 -17.36 -16.15 -12.80
C ARG A 13 -17.19 -14.99 -13.78
N THR A 14 -16.46 -13.95 -13.40
CA THR A 14 -16.39 -12.68 -14.15
C THR A 14 -15.12 -12.54 -14.97
N TYR A 15 -13.98 -13.05 -14.50
CA TYR A 15 -12.70 -12.78 -15.15
C TYR A 15 -12.44 -13.76 -16.29
N GLY A 16 -11.94 -13.26 -17.43
CA GLY A 16 -11.51 -14.08 -18.56
C GLY A 16 -10.20 -14.85 -18.35
N ARG A 17 -9.65 -14.83 -17.13
CA ARG A 17 -8.41 -15.50 -16.72
C ARG A 17 -8.62 -16.23 -15.40
N GLU A 18 -7.81 -17.24 -15.12
CA GLU A 18 -7.88 -17.94 -13.85
C GLU A 18 -7.49 -17.01 -12.67
N PRO A 19 -8.42 -16.75 -11.72
CA PRO A 19 -8.11 -15.92 -10.57
C PRO A 19 -7.25 -16.68 -9.57
N HIS A 20 -6.38 -15.97 -8.86
CA HIS A 20 -5.59 -16.50 -7.76
C HIS A 20 -6.16 -16.05 -6.42
N ARG A 21 -6.03 -16.88 -5.38
CA ARG A 21 -6.42 -16.49 -4.03
C ARG A 21 -5.41 -15.49 -3.48
N VAL A 22 -5.90 -14.32 -3.09
CA VAL A 22 -5.09 -13.31 -2.39
C VAL A 22 -4.76 -13.85 -1.00
N SER A 23 -3.46 -13.96 -0.69
CA SER A 23 -2.99 -14.32 0.64
C SER A 23 -3.23 -13.17 1.61
N VAL A 24 -3.94 -13.45 2.70
CA VAL A 24 -4.20 -12.47 3.77
C VAL A 24 -3.70 -13.08 5.07
N THR A 25 -2.82 -12.36 5.76
CA THR A 25 -2.22 -12.81 7.02
C THR A 25 -2.50 -11.79 8.11
N LEU A 26 -2.71 -12.27 9.34
CA LEU A 26 -2.75 -11.43 10.53
C LEU A 26 -1.36 -11.44 11.16
N ARG A 27 -0.82 -10.25 11.41
CA ARG A 27 0.53 -10.06 11.94
C ARG A 27 0.52 -8.94 12.96
N ASP A 28 1.40 -9.02 13.96
CA ASP A 28 1.71 -7.87 14.80
C ASP A 28 2.43 -6.80 13.96
N LEU A 29 1.97 -5.55 14.07
CA LEU A 29 2.46 -4.45 13.24
C LEU A 29 3.94 -4.16 13.49
N TYR A 30 4.38 -4.08 14.75
CA TYR A 30 5.76 -3.73 15.06
C TYR A 30 6.73 -4.83 14.60
N GLN A 31 6.34 -6.09 14.75
CA GLN A 31 7.11 -7.22 14.25
C GLN A 31 7.18 -7.24 12.72
N LEU A 32 6.07 -6.94 12.03
CA LEU A 32 6.05 -6.80 10.56
C LEU A 32 6.97 -5.67 10.10
N ILE A 33 6.91 -4.50 10.74
CA ILE A 33 7.76 -3.36 10.40
C ILE A 33 9.23 -3.69 10.64
N ARG A 34 9.56 -4.36 11.75
CA ARG A 34 10.93 -4.83 12.01
C ARG A 34 11.43 -5.78 10.93
N GLU A 35 10.61 -6.74 10.52
CA GLU A 35 10.95 -7.69 9.45
C GLU A 35 11.20 -6.95 8.13
N ILE A 36 10.26 -6.11 7.69
CA ILE A 36 10.39 -5.31 6.47
C ILE A 36 11.65 -4.44 6.55
N TRP A 37 11.85 -3.75 7.67
CA TRP A 37 12.98 -2.83 7.83
C TRP A 37 14.33 -3.55 7.77
N SER A 38 14.40 -4.79 8.27
CA SER A 38 15.59 -5.66 8.19
C SER A 38 15.90 -6.20 6.79
N MET A 39 14.95 -6.13 5.85
CA MET A 39 15.19 -6.49 4.45
C MET A 39 16.19 -5.52 3.81
N ASN A 40 16.91 -6.00 2.78
CA ASN A 40 17.80 -5.13 1.99
C ASN A 40 17.00 -3.96 1.38
N LYS A 41 17.36 -2.73 1.77
CA LYS A 41 16.71 -1.47 1.35
C LYS A 41 16.70 -1.28 -0.17
N GLU A 42 17.68 -1.84 -0.88
CA GLU A 42 17.72 -1.81 -2.35
C GLU A 42 16.64 -2.68 -3.00
N LYS A 43 16.02 -3.59 -2.25
CA LYS A 43 15.02 -4.54 -2.75
C LYS A 43 13.60 -4.21 -2.33
N ARG A 44 13.39 -3.27 -1.39
CA ARG A 44 12.07 -2.91 -0.87
C ARG A 44 11.77 -1.42 -0.92
N LEU A 45 10.49 -1.09 -0.94
CA LEU A 45 9.99 0.24 -0.67
C LEU A 45 8.84 0.14 0.33
N LEU A 46 8.88 0.93 1.41
CA LEU A 46 7.85 0.98 2.43
C LEU A 46 7.19 2.37 2.44
N ILE A 47 5.91 2.41 2.10
CA ILE A 47 5.12 3.64 2.02
C ILE A 47 4.03 3.58 3.08
N ALA A 48 3.85 4.66 3.85
CA ALA A 48 2.68 4.85 4.70
C ALA A 48 1.70 5.82 4.05
N THR A 49 0.41 5.58 4.23
CA THR A 49 -0.66 6.53 3.84
C THR A 49 -1.15 7.29 5.07
N ASP A 50 -1.14 8.62 5.04
CA ASP A 50 -1.65 9.47 6.11
C ASP A 50 -2.03 10.86 5.54
N PRO A 51 -3.17 11.47 5.96
CA PRO A 51 -3.56 12.81 5.51
C PRO A 51 -2.57 13.93 5.83
N ARG A 52 -1.60 13.69 6.74
CA ARG A 52 -0.52 14.62 7.08
C ARG A 52 0.75 14.39 6.26
N GLY A 53 0.74 13.39 5.38
CA GLY A 53 1.85 13.07 4.48
C GLY A 53 1.99 14.07 3.33
N GLU A 54 2.99 13.84 2.49
CA GLU A 54 3.18 14.63 1.28
C GLU A 54 2.12 14.25 0.23
N PRO A 55 1.45 15.21 -0.44
CA PRO A 55 0.56 14.90 -1.54
C PRO A 55 1.26 14.03 -2.57
N ILE A 56 0.67 12.88 -2.94
CA ILE A 56 1.35 11.90 -3.81
C ILE A 56 1.87 12.51 -5.12
N GLN A 57 1.14 13.49 -5.68
CA GLN A 57 1.54 14.21 -6.89
C GLN A 57 2.84 15.00 -6.73
N LYS A 58 3.14 15.51 -5.53
CA LYS A 58 4.37 16.26 -5.24
C LYS A 58 5.60 15.35 -5.21
N VAL A 59 5.45 14.13 -4.70
CA VAL A 59 6.54 13.14 -4.56
C VAL A 59 6.57 12.09 -5.68
N LYS A 60 5.75 12.25 -6.72
CA LYS A 60 5.55 11.21 -7.75
C LYS A 60 6.84 10.77 -8.44
N ASN A 61 7.70 11.72 -8.80
CA ASN A 61 8.95 11.44 -9.52
C ASN A 61 9.96 10.69 -8.64
N GLU A 62 9.95 10.93 -7.33
CA GLU A 62 10.79 10.23 -6.36
C GLU A 62 10.30 8.81 -6.15
N ILE A 63 8.98 8.63 -5.96
CA ILE A 63 8.35 7.32 -5.83
C ILE A 63 8.61 6.47 -7.09
N LEU A 64 8.41 7.02 -8.28
CA LEU A 64 8.61 6.29 -9.54
C LEU A 64 10.07 5.87 -9.75
N ARG A 65 11.01 6.73 -9.36
CA ARG A 65 12.44 6.42 -9.41
C ARG A 65 12.80 5.32 -8.44
N GLU A 66 12.29 5.38 -7.20
CA GLU A 66 12.55 4.35 -6.21
C GLU A 66 11.91 3.03 -6.60
N ILE A 67 10.67 3.01 -7.10
CA ILE A 67 9.98 1.78 -7.53
C ILE A 67 10.78 1.07 -8.62
N LYS A 68 11.41 1.81 -9.55
CA LYS A 68 12.29 1.25 -10.59
C LYS A 68 13.51 0.58 -9.94
N GLY A 69 13.43 -0.74 -9.74
CA GLY A 69 14.50 -1.58 -9.21
C GLY A 69 14.17 -2.32 -7.92
N LYS A 70 13.07 -1.98 -7.24
CA LYS A 70 12.63 -2.73 -6.05
C LYS A 70 11.90 -4.00 -6.47
N LYS A 71 12.08 -5.04 -5.68
CA LYS A 71 11.37 -6.32 -5.84
C LYS A 71 10.07 -6.37 -5.06
N SER A 72 9.93 -5.54 -4.03
CA SER A 72 8.79 -5.58 -3.11
C SER A 72 8.36 -4.18 -2.70
N LEU A 73 7.05 -3.93 -2.79
CA LEU A 73 6.42 -2.70 -2.34
C LEU A 73 5.51 -3.03 -1.17
N PHE A 74 5.69 -2.32 -0.05
CA PHE A 74 4.86 -2.42 1.14
C PHE A 74 4.12 -1.11 1.31
N ILE A 75 2.80 -1.18 1.49
CA ILE A 75 1.94 -0.02 1.70
C ILE A 75 1.21 -0.22 3.02
N LEU A 76 1.42 0.69 3.95
CA LEU A 76 0.71 0.73 5.23
C LEU A 76 -0.51 1.62 5.07
N ILE A 77 -1.68 1.04 5.31
CA ILE A 77 -2.95 1.75 5.32
C ILE A 77 -3.41 1.84 6.76
N GLY A 78 -3.67 3.07 7.22
CA GLY A 78 -4.16 3.33 8.56
C GLY A 78 -5.53 2.69 8.81
N SER A 79 -5.71 2.21 10.03
CA SER A 79 -7.04 1.85 10.51
C SER A 79 -7.85 3.12 10.79
N ARG A 80 -9.04 2.99 11.39
CA ARG A 80 -9.83 4.15 11.86
C ARG A 80 -9.07 5.08 12.81
N GLU A 81 -8.08 4.56 13.52
CA GLU A 81 -7.23 5.31 14.45
C GLU A 81 -5.91 5.79 13.80
N GLY A 82 -5.69 5.43 12.53
CA GLY A 82 -4.47 5.74 11.80
C GLY A 82 -3.35 4.72 12.01
N ILE A 83 -2.12 5.15 11.72
CA ILE A 83 -0.89 4.37 11.92
C ILE A 83 -0.18 4.94 13.17
N PRO A 84 0.32 4.09 14.09
CA PRO A 84 1.06 4.58 15.26
C PRO A 84 2.24 5.49 14.85
N PRO A 85 2.40 6.70 15.46
CA PRO A 85 3.37 7.68 15.01
C PRO A 85 4.82 7.18 14.90
N GLY A 86 5.22 6.26 15.79
CA GLY A 86 6.54 5.66 15.79
C GLY A 86 6.86 4.82 14.56
N ILE A 87 5.85 4.42 13.75
CA ILE A 87 6.05 3.64 12.52
C ILE A 87 6.53 4.51 11.36
N PHE A 88 6.11 5.77 11.27
CA PHE A 88 6.44 6.64 10.14
C PHE A 88 7.95 6.82 9.94
N ARG A 89 8.74 6.82 11.01
CA ARG A 89 10.21 6.93 10.95
C ARG A 89 10.90 5.77 10.22
N PHE A 90 10.21 4.65 10.03
CA PHE A 90 10.72 3.48 9.32
C PHE A 90 10.26 3.43 7.85
N CYS A 91 9.31 4.29 7.47
CA CYS A 91 8.78 4.37 6.12
C CYS A 91 9.72 5.21 5.25
N ASP A 92 9.86 4.81 3.99
CA ASP A 92 10.63 5.56 3.00
C ASP A 92 9.84 6.78 2.52
N PHE A 93 8.51 6.66 2.45
CA PHE A 93 7.59 7.76 2.16
C PHE A 93 6.37 7.73 3.09
N THR A 94 5.84 8.90 3.42
CA THR A 94 4.49 9.06 3.98
C THR A 94 3.71 9.94 3.01
N ILE A 95 2.66 9.39 2.40
CA ILE A 95 1.92 10.05 1.32
C ILE A 95 0.48 10.33 1.74
N ASP A 96 -0.03 11.47 1.25
CA ASP A 96 -1.45 11.76 1.22
C ASP A 96 -2.00 11.40 -0.18
N LEU A 97 -2.92 10.43 -0.21
CA LEU A 97 -3.60 10.00 -1.43
C LEU A 97 -4.73 10.94 -1.85
N CYS A 98 -5.27 11.72 -0.91
CA CYS A 98 -6.38 12.64 -1.14
C CYS A 98 -6.19 13.88 -0.24
N PRO A 99 -5.43 14.89 -0.72
CA PRO A 99 -5.05 16.07 0.05
C PRO A 99 -6.16 16.63 0.93
N GLY A 100 -5.99 16.50 2.25
CA GLY A 100 -6.91 17.07 3.26
C GLY A 100 -8.19 16.26 3.51
N ILE A 101 -8.29 15.02 3.00
CA ILE A 101 -9.46 14.16 3.20
C ILE A 101 -9.06 12.84 3.88
N THR A 102 -9.64 12.59 5.04
CA THR A 102 -9.57 11.27 5.70
C THR A 102 -10.65 10.36 5.10
N PHE A 103 -10.26 9.33 4.36
CA PHE A 103 -11.18 8.33 3.82
C PHE A 103 -11.19 7.05 4.66
N ALA A 104 -12.27 6.28 4.56
CA ALA A 104 -12.44 5.04 5.31
C ALA A 104 -11.44 3.96 4.88
N THR A 105 -10.97 3.14 5.83
CA THR A 105 -9.91 2.13 5.61
C THR A 105 -10.22 1.20 4.42
N GLU A 106 -11.48 0.88 4.14
CA GLU A 106 -11.89 0.07 2.99
C GLU A 106 -11.46 0.67 1.64
N HIS A 107 -11.28 1.99 1.55
CA HIS A 107 -10.82 2.66 0.34
C HIS A 107 -9.30 2.71 0.24
N GLY A 108 -8.53 2.44 1.30
CA GLY A 108 -7.08 2.59 1.27
C GLY A 108 -6.39 1.68 0.28
N ILE A 109 -6.79 0.40 0.22
CA ILE A 109 -6.21 -0.56 -0.73
C ILE A 109 -6.51 -0.15 -2.18
N PRO A 110 -7.79 0.03 -2.60
CA PRO A 110 -8.07 0.41 -3.97
C PRO A 110 -7.49 1.78 -4.34
N SER A 111 -7.55 2.79 -3.46
CA SER A 111 -6.99 4.12 -3.75
C SER A 111 -5.48 4.09 -3.91
N SER A 112 -4.76 3.34 -3.07
CA SER A 112 -3.31 3.19 -3.20
C SER A 112 -2.92 2.51 -4.51
N LEU A 113 -3.64 1.44 -4.88
CA LEU A 113 -3.39 0.72 -6.13
C LEU A 113 -3.68 1.59 -7.35
N ILE A 114 -4.81 2.29 -7.37
CA ILE A 114 -5.19 3.20 -8.47
C ILE A 114 -4.14 4.29 -8.59
N ALA A 115 -3.81 4.99 -7.50
CA ALA A 115 -2.88 6.10 -7.52
C ALA A 115 -1.49 5.67 -8.04
N LEU A 116 -0.95 4.57 -7.53
CA LEU A 116 0.36 4.06 -7.98
C LEU A 116 0.34 3.55 -9.42
N THR A 117 -0.75 2.88 -9.85
CA THR A 117 -0.88 2.40 -11.23
C THR A 117 -0.95 3.58 -12.20
N THR A 118 -1.75 4.61 -11.89
CA THR A 118 -1.83 5.84 -12.68
C THR A 118 -0.46 6.51 -12.79
N LEU A 119 0.30 6.62 -11.70
CA LEU A 119 1.66 7.16 -11.77
C LEU A 119 2.59 6.34 -12.68
N LEU A 120 2.46 5.02 -12.68
CA LEU A 120 3.25 4.12 -13.53
C LEU A 120 2.86 4.19 -15.00
N GLU A 121 1.58 4.45 -15.31
CA GLU A 121 1.08 4.63 -16.68
C GLU A 121 1.47 5.99 -17.29
N GLU A 122 1.68 7.02 -16.46
CA GLU A 122 2.17 8.34 -16.90
C GLU A 122 3.67 8.36 -17.29
N CYS A 123 4.40 7.25 -17.15
CA CYS A 123 5.85 7.13 -17.35
C CYS A 123 6.30 6.70 -18.76
#